data_AF-A0AAW3EZH9-F1
#
_entry.id   AF-A0AAW3EZH9-F1
#
_cell.length_a   1.000
_cell.length_b   1.000
_cell.length_c   1.000
_cell.angle_alpha   90.00
_cell.angle_beta   90.00
_cell.angle_gamma   90.00
#
_symmetry.space_group_name_H-M   'P 1'
#
loop_
_entity.id
_entity.type
_entity.pdbx_description
1 polymer ?
#
loop_
_entity_poly.entity_id
_entity_poly.type
_entity_poly.pdbx_seq_one_letter_code
_entity_poly.pdbx_strand_id
1 'polypeptide(L)'
;MQLSIDDLGTGYACLAALLDVPFNELKLDRRFVGEALRDPDARRILHTTVALARELGMRCVAEGVEQRAIAESLQLEGCDAAQGWLWAPRWTNPPCSPG
;
A
#
# COMPACT_ATOMS: atom_id res chain seq x y z
N MET A 1 4.83 14.01 14.30
CA MET A 1 3.45 13.59 14.03
C MET A 1 3.44 13.07 12.59
N GLN A 2 3.13 11.78 12.37
CA GLN A 2 3.04 11.16 11.04
C GLN A 2 1.57 11.11 10.65
N LEU A 3 1.23 11.64 9.47
CA LEU A 3 -0.12 11.56 8.91
C LEU A 3 -0.04 10.63 7.69
N SER A 4 -0.83 9.56 7.70
CA SER A 4 -0.96 8.59 6.62
C SER A 4 -2.28 8.78 5.88
N ILE A 5 -2.28 8.56 4.57
CA ILE A 5 -3.50 8.51 3.75
C ILE A 5 -3.82 7.04 3.49
N ASP A 6 -4.95 6.56 4.01
CA ASP A 6 -5.34 5.14 3.94
C ASP A 6 -6.07 4.76 2.62
N ASP A 7 -6.70 5.70 1.91
CA ASP A 7 -7.59 5.37 0.78
C ASP A 7 -7.29 6.18 -0.52
N LEU A 8 -6.21 5.85 -1.21
CA LEU A 8 -6.07 6.20 -2.64
C LEU A 8 -6.89 5.22 -3.48
N GLY A 9 -8.20 5.45 -3.64
CA GLY A 9 -8.99 4.65 -4.58
C GLY A 9 -10.51 4.64 -4.40
N THR A 10 -11.10 5.34 -3.44
CA THR A 10 -12.57 5.46 -3.33
C THR A 10 -12.97 6.90 -2.96
N GLY A 11 -12.97 7.78 -3.97
CA GLY A 11 -13.51 9.13 -3.86
C GLY A 11 -12.56 10.17 -3.28
N TYR A 12 -12.28 11.22 -4.06
CA TYR A 12 -11.75 12.52 -3.62
C TYR A 12 -10.54 12.55 -2.66
N ALA A 13 -9.68 11.53 -2.63
CA ALA A 13 -8.28 11.71 -2.21
C ALA A 13 -7.57 12.52 -3.31
N CYS A 14 -7.79 13.83 -3.28
CA CYS A 14 -7.31 14.76 -4.29
C CYS A 14 -5.79 14.85 -4.16
N LEU A 15 -5.05 14.67 -5.26
CA LEU A 15 -3.61 14.98 -5.32
C LEU A 15 -3.29 16.37 -4.74
N ALA A 16 -4.25 17.30 -4.78
CA ALA A 16 -4.15 18.60 -4.13
C ALA A 16 -3.96 18.51 -2.60
N ALA A 17 -4.61 17.55 -1.92
CA ALA A 17 -4.45 17.36 -0.48
C ALA A 17 -3.02 16.97 -0.10
N LEU A 18 -2.28 16.30 -1.00
CA LEU A 18 -0.86 15.98 -0.81
C LEU A 18 0.02 17.25 -0.77
N LEU A 19 -0.44 18.37 -1.34
CA LEU A 19 0.28 19.63 -1.37
C LEU A 19 -0.02 20.51 -0.15
N ASP A 20 -1.22 20.39 0.42
CA ASP A 20 -1.71 21.28 1.48
C ASP A 20 -1.36 20.80 2.89
N VAL A 21 -1.01 19.52 3.05
CA VAL A 21 -0.72 18.90 4.34
C VAL A 21 0.63 18.17 4.24
N PRO A 22 1.51 18.27 5.27
CA PRO A 22 2.82 17.61 5.26
C PRO A 22 2.67 16.11 5.53
N PHE A 23 1.99 15.40 4.63
CA PHE A 23 1.96 13.95 4.63
C PHE A 23 3.37 13.43 4.37
N ASN A 24 3.75 12.41 5.12
CA ASN A 24 5.06 11.77 5.00
C ASN A 24 4.96 10.29 4.63
N GLU A 25 3.76 9.77 4.50
CA GLU A 25 3.50 8.39 4.11
C GLU A 25 2.35 8.29 3.10
N LEU A 26 2.61 7.57 2.01
CA LEU A 26 1.66 7.20 0.99
C LEU A 26 1.42 5.69 1.06
N LYS A 27 0.17 5.28 1.23
CA LYS A 27 -0.18 3.86 1.24
C LYS A 27 -0.74 3.40 -0.10
N LEU A 28 -0.26 2.25 -0.56
CA LEU A 28 -0.79 1.57 -1.73
C LEU A 28 -1.74 0.45 -1.27
N ASP A 29 -3.02 0.63 -1.60
CA ASP A 29 -4.09 -0.26 -1.15
C ASP A 29 -3.98 -1.67 -1.75
N ARG A 30 -4.39 -2.66 -0.94
CA ARG A 30 -4.33 -4.09 -1.27
C ARG A 30 -5.05 -4.48 -2.56
N ARG A 31 -6.08 -3.72 -2.99
CA ARG A 31 -6.81 -4.02 -4.22
C ARG A 31 -5.90 -3.97 -5.45
N PHE A 32 -4.95 -3.02 -5.47
CA PHE A 32 -4.00 -2.91 -6.58
C PHE A 32 -2.81 -3.85 -6.40
N VAL A 33 -2.32 -3.99 -5.16
CA VAL A 33 -1.21 -4.89 -4.82
C VAL A 33 -1.51 -6.33 -5.21
N GLY A 34 -2.69 -6.85 -4.82
CA GLY A 34 -3.08 -8.24 -5.07
C GLY A 34 -3.22 -8.60 -6.54
N GLU A 35 -3.65 -7.65 -7.37
CA GLU A 35 -3.92 -7.86 -8.80
C GLU A 35 -2.74 -7.49 -9.71
N ALA A 36 -1.68 -6.85 -9.20
CA ALA A 36 -0.57 -6.31 -10.00
C ALA A 36 0.20 -7.34 -10.86
N LEU A 37 0.08 -8.64 -10.57
CA LEU A 37 0.69 -9.69 -11.39
C LEU A 37 -0.17 -10.10 -12.59
N ARG A 38 -1.48 -9.83 -12.57
CA ARG A 38 -2.47 -10.32 -13.54
C ARG A 38 -3.13 -9.19 -14.31
N ASP A 39 -3.33 -8.05 -13.67
CA ASP A 39 -3.93 -6.87 -14.26
C ASP A 39 -2.86 -5.80 -14.57
N PRO A 40 -2.61 -5.49 -15.86
CA PRO A 40 -1.64 -4.47 -16.23
C PRO A 40 -2.02 -3.07 -15.74
N ASP A 41 -3.31 -2.78 -15.52
CA ASP A 41 -3.75 -1.48 -14.99
C ASP A 41 -3.49 -1.39 -13.48
N ALA A 42 -3.77 -2.46 -12.72
CA ALA A 42 -3.33 -2.55 -11.32
C ALA A 42 -1.80 -2.39 -11.18
N ARG A 43 -1.03 -3.01 -12.09
CA ARG A 43 0.43 -2.84 -12.14
C ARG A 43 0.86 -1.41 -12.41
N ARG A 44 0.19 -0.72 -13.35
CA ARG A 44 0.44 0.70 -13.65
C ARG A 44 0.14 1.59 -12.44
N ILE A 45 -0.95 1.31 -11.73
CA ILE A 45 -1.30 2.05 -10.51
C ILE A 45 -0.24 1.84 -9.44
N LEU A 46 0.18 0.59 -9.17
CA LEU A 46 1.27 0.28 -8.25
C LEU A 46 2.53 1.08 -8.58
N HIS A 47 2.99 1.01 -9.84
CA HIS A 47 4.18 1.74 -10.29
C HIS A 47 4.03 3.25 -10.09
N THR A 48 2.90 3.81 -10.51
CA THR A 48 2.65 5.26 -10.46
C THR A 48 2.58 5.77 -9.02
N THR A 49 1.96 5.02 -8.11
CA THR A 49 1.88 5.37 -6.69
C THR A 49 3.26 5.32 -6.02
N VAL A 50 4.06 4.30 -6.29
CA VAL A 50 5.43 4.21 -5.75
C VAL A 50 6.31 5.35 -6.29
N ALA A 51 6.23 5.63 -7.59
CA ALA A 51 6.95 6.74 -8.21
C ALA A 51 6.52 8.09 -7.61
N LEU A 52 5.21 8.33 -7.45
CA LEU A 52 4.69 9.56 -6.87
C LEU A 52 5.20 9.78 -5.44
N ALA A 53 5.18 8.74 -4.59
CA ALA A 53 5.70 8.83 -3.23
C ALA A 53 7.16 9.27 -3.24
N ARG A 54 7.98 8.66 -4.12
CA ARG A 54 9.40 9.00 -4.26
C ARG A 54 9.61 10.43 -4.72
N GLU A 55 8.88 10.89 -5.72
CA GLU A 55 8.99 12.27 -6.25
C GLU A 55 8.57 13.32 -5.21
N LEU A 56 7.59 12.99 -4.35
CA LEU A 56 7.15 13.86 -3.26
C LEU A 56 8.01 13.73 -1.99
N GLY A 57 9.03 12.88 -1.97
CA GLY A 57 9.85 12.61 -0.80
C GLY A 57 9.08 11.97 0.37
N MET A 58 8.01 11.24 0.06
CA MET A 58 7.16 10.52 1.00
C MET A 58 7.57 9.05 1.08
N ARG A 59 7.39 8.46 2.26
CA ARG A 59 7.52 7.01 2.45
C ARG A 59 6.37 6.29 1.75
N CYS A 60 6.64 5.22 1.02
CA CYS A 60 5.64 4.36 0.42
C CYS A 60 5.45 3.07 1.23
N VAL A 61 4.20 2.72 1.57
CA VAL A 61 3.86 1.46 2.24
C VAL A 61 2.81 0.70 1.42
N ALA A 62 3.14 -0.51 0.96
CA ALA A 62 2.19 -1.38 0.27
C ALA A 62 1.44 -2.29 1.23
N GLU A 63 0.12 -2.35 1.14
CA GLU A 63 -0.72 -3.20 1.97
C GLU A 63 -1.22 -4.45 1.22
N GLY A 64 -1.45 -5.55 1.94
CA GLY A 64 -2.01 -6.78 1.37
C GLY A 64 -1.06 -7.57 0.47
N VAL A 65 0.25 -7.55 0.74
CA VAL A 65 1.22 -8.38 0.01
C VAL A 65 1.13 -9.84 0.47
N GLU A 66 0.67 -10.71 -0.42
CA GLU A 66 0.51 -12.14 -0.14
C GLU A 66 1.47 -13.02 -0.95
N GLN A 67 2.07 -12.49 -2.01
CA GLN A 67 2.93 -13.24 -2.92
C GLN A 67 4.34 -12.64 -2.98
N ARG A 68 5.35 -13.51 -2.99
CA ARG A 68 6.75 -13.09 -3.04
C ARG A 68 7.10 -12.30 -4.31
N ALA A 69 6.53 -12.66 -5.46
CA ALA A 69 6.75 -11.93 -6.71
C ALA A 69 6.25 -10.47 -6.65
N ILE A 70 5.17 -10.19 -5.89
CA ILE A 70 4.71 -8.82 -5.64
C ILE A 70 5.70 -8.08 -4.76
N ALA A 71 6.19 -8.71 -3.69
CA ALA A 71 7.19 -8.12 -2.80
C ALA A 71 8.49 -7.76 -3.55
N GLU A 72 8.97 -8.64 -4.42
CA GLU A 72 10.14 -8.41 -5.26
C GLU A 72 9.91 -7.23 -6.23
N SER A 73 8.72 -7.15 -6.86
CA SER A 73 8.36 -6.02 -7.71
C SER A 73 8.34 -4.71 -6.92
N LEU A 74 7.72 -4.68 -5.74
CA LEU A 74 7.68 -3.49 -4.87
C LEU A 74 9.09 -3.03 -4.45
N GLN A 75 9.97 -3.98 -4.12
CA GLN A 75 11.35 -3.68 -3.76
C GLN A 75 12.12 -3.09 -4.95
N LEU A 76 11.92 -3.61 -6.16
CA LEU A 76 12.57 -3.09 -7.37
C LEU A 76 12.08 -1.68 -7.74
N GLU A 77 10.80 -1.41 -7.54
CA GLU A 77 10.18 -0.09 -7.77
C GLU A 77 10.61 0.97 -6.73
N GLY A 78 11.17 0.52 -5.60
CA GLY A 78 11.64 1.37 -4.50
C GLY A 78 10.57 1.69 -3.46
N CYS A 79 9.64 0.77 -3.22
CA CYS A 79 8.70 0.86 -2.10
C CYS A 79 9.44 0.65 -0.76
N ASP A 80 9.21 1.52 0.23
CA ASP A 80 9.97 1.51 1.49
C ASP A 80 9.56 0.40 2.45
N ALA A 81 8.28 0.02 2.44
CA ALA A 81 7.77 -1.04 3.30
C ALA A 81 6.56 -1.75 2.69
N ALA A 82 6.34 -2.98 3.14
CA ALA A 82 5.20 -3.79 2.73
C ALA A 82 4.61 -4.53 3.93
N GLN A 83 3.29 -4.71 3.91
CA GLN A 83 2.52 -5.42 4.92
C GLN A 83 1.61 -6.44 4.25
N GLY A 84 1.47 -7.62 4.84
CA GLY A 84 0.55 -8.62 4.34
C GLY A 84 0.81 -10.02 4.91
N TRP A 85 -0.05 -10.95 4.50
CA TRP A 85 -0.03 -12.34 4.97
C TRP A 85 1.27 -13.07 4.62
N LEU A 86 2.03 -12.58 3.65
CA LEU A 86 3.37 -13.08 3.34
C LEU A 86 4.29 -13.08 4.58
N TRP A 87 4.10 -12.13 5.51
CA TRP A 87 4.90 -12.03 6.74
C TRP A 87 4.09 -12.28 8.01
N ALA A 88 2.89 -11.72 8.13
CA ALA A 88 2.07 -11.84 9.32
C ALA A 88 0.58 -11.87 8.94
N PRO A 89 -0.13 -12.99 9.17
CA PRO A 89 -1.57 -13.04 8.99
C PRO A 89 -2.24 -12.12 10.00
N ARG A 90 -3.42 -11.59 9.65
CA ARG A 90 -4.20 -10.77 10.57
C ARG A 90 -4.57 -11.61 11.79
N TRP A 91 -4.21 -11.14 12.98
CA TRP A 91 -4.65 -11.79 14.22
C TRP A 91 -6.18 -11.75 14.30
N THR A 92 -6.79 -12.92 14.43
CA THR A 92 -8.21 -13.08 14.74
C THR A 92 -8.31 -13.69 16.14
N ASN A 93 -9.10 -13.06 17.02
CA ASN A 93 -9.33 -13.58 18.36
C ASN A 93 -10.00 -14.96 18.24
N PRO A 94 -9.43 -16.05 18.79
CA PRO A 94 -10.12 -17.34 18.80
C PRO A 94 -11.42 -17.19 19.60
N PRO A 95 -12.52 -17.85 19.17
CA PRO A 95 -13.78 -17.79 19.92
C PRO A 95 -13.53 -18.31 21.34
N CYS A 96 -13.94 -17.50 22.33
CA CYS A 96 -13.89 -17.87 23.74
C CYS A 96 -14.66 -19.19 23.90
N SER A 97 -13.99 -20.27 24.33
CA SER A 97 -14.66 -21.56 24.53
C SER A 97 -15.70 -21.41 25.64
N PRO A 98 -16.97 -21.81 25.44
CA PRO A 98 -17.92 -21.86 26.54
C PRO A 98 -17.47 -22.97 27.49
N GLY A 99 -17.15 -22.59 28.72
CA GLY A 99 -16.91 -23.52 29.83
C GLY A 99 -18.19 -24.20 30.30
#